data_AF-A0A1K2IQJ1-F1
#
_entry.id   AF-A0A1K2IQJ1-F1
#
_cell.length_a   1.000
_cell.length_b   1.000
_cell.length_c   1.000
_cell.angle_alpha   90.00
_cell.angle_beta   90.00
_cell.angle_gamma   90.00
#
_symmetry.space_group_name_H-M   'P 1'
#
loop_
_entity.id
_entity.type
_entity.pdbx_description
1 polymer ?
#
loop_
_entity_poly.entity_id
_entity_poly.type
_entity_poly.pdbx_seq_one_letter_code
_entity_poly.pdbx_strand_id
1 'polypeptide(L)'
;MKTILTYDSKIQQGVILLFVLTLLIAVLSEKEFLAFAIIIEFFLIAIVQYTLNIIKFFNKNYVRTDSRKVYMFLSTYVVIGFFTWIFACVFYIKGLKDIFEILVFTWLILSPVLILQSLCISFFDAKNKEVISENINN
;
A
#
# COMPACT_ATOMS: atom_id res chain seq x y z
N MET A 1 -5.17 -6.14 17.43
CA MET A 1 -5.69 -6.45 16.07
C MET A 1 -7.11 -5.93 15.83
N LYS A 2 -8.06 -6.06 16.77
CA LYS A 2 -9.44 -5.53 16.62
C LYS A 2 -9.49 -4.01 16.43
N THR A 3 -8.69 -3.23 17.18
CA THR A 3 -8.76 -1.76 17.18
C THR A 3 -8.39 -1.10 15.85
N ILE A 4 -7.31 -1.53 15.18
CA ILE A 4 -6.90 -0.98 13.87
C ILE A 4 -7.95 -1.25 12.80
N LEU A 5 -8.57 -2.43 12.83
CA LEU A 5 -9.60 -2.82 11.86
C LEU A 5 -10.94 -2.08 12.07
N THR A 6 -11.21 -1.58 13.29
CA THR A 6 -12.35 -0.69 13.54
C THR A 6 -12.20 0.63 12.79
N TYR A 7 -10.97 1.10 12.58
CA TYR A 7 -10.67 2.34 11.88
C TYR A 7 -10.30 2.15 10.41
N ASP A 8 -10.37 0.93 9.88
CA ASP A 8 -9.94 0.59 8.52
C ASP A 8 -10.53 1.56 7.48
N SER A 9 -11.85 1.78 7.49
CA SER A 9 -12.51 2.73 6.57
C SER A 9 -11.94 4.15 6.66
N LYS A 10 -11.69 4.65 7.88
CA LYS A 10 -11.08 5.98 8.08
C LYS A 10 -9.63 6.02 7.59
N ILE A 11 -8.87 4.93 7.77
CA ILE A 11 -7.50 4.83 7.28
C ILE A 11 -7.49 4.79 5.75
N GLN A 12 -8.40 4.03 5.11
CA GLN A 12 -8.53 4.00 3.66
C GLN A 12 -8.91 5.37 3.09
N GLN A 13 -9.85 6.08 3.72
CA GLN A 13 -10.20 7.46 3.35
C GLN A 13 -9.00 8.42 3.47
N GLY A 14 -8.25 8.33 4.57
CA GLY A 14 -7.03 9.12 4.76
C GLY A 14 -5.98 8.83 3.69
N VAL A 15 -5.79 7.56 3.33
CA VAL A 15 -4.88 7.16 2.25
C VAL A 15 -5.34 7.69 0.90
N ILE A 16 -6.63 7.59 0.57
CA ILE A 16 -7.17 8.15 -0.67
C ILE A 16 -6.93 9.67 -0.72
N LEU A 17 -7.23 10.37 0.39
CA LEU A 17 -7.06 11.81 0.47
C LEU A 17 -5.59 12.21 0.27
N LEU A 18 -4.67 11.53 0.96
CA LEU A 18 -3.24 11.73 0.79
C LEU A 18 -2.84 11.49 -0.66
N PHE A 19 -3.18 10.34 -1.23
CA PHE A 19 -2.85 10.00 -2.61
C PHE A 19 -3.34 11.03 -3.64
N VAL A 20 -4.58 11.52 -3.50
CA VAL A 20 -5.12 12.58 -4.37
C VAL A 20 -4.39 13.90 -4.17
N LEU A 21 -4.11 14.26 -2.92
CA LEU A 21 -3.36 15.48 -2.59
C LEU A 21 -1.94 15.42 -3.18
N THR A 22 -1.26 14.28 -3.06
CA THR A 22 0.06 14.03 -3.67
C THR A 22 0.03 14.26 -5.17
N LEU A 23 -0.95 13.70 -5.87
CA LEU A 23 -1.11 13.87 -7.31
C LEU A 23 -1.36 15.34 -7.70
N LEU A 24 -2.19 16.05 -6.93
CA LEU A 24 -2.46 17.47 -7.17
C LEU A 24 -1.20 18.32 -6.97
N ILE A 25 -0.45 18.10 -5.89
CA ILE A 25 0.79 18.82 -5.64
C ILE A 25 1.84 18.48 -6.73
N ALA A 26 1.92 17.22 -7.16
CA ALA A 26 2.81 16.78 -8.22
C ALA A 26 2.60 17.53 -9.54
N VAL A 27 1.34 17.72 -9.94
CA VAL A 27 0.99 18.41 -11.19
C VAL A 27 1.27 19.91 -11.10
N LEU A 28 1.16 20.51 -9.91
CA LEU A 28 1.28 21.95 -9.71
C LEU A 28 2.71 22.43 -9.42
N SER A 29 3.69 21.54 -9.25
CA SER A 29 5.04 21.92 -8.83
C SER A 29 6.12 21.47 -9.81
N GLU A 30 6.90 22.43 -10.30
CA GLU A 30 8.01 22.24 -11.22
C GLU A 30 9.35 21.90 -10.52
N LYS A 31 9.33 21.55 -9.22
CA LYS A 31 10.55 21.41 -8.40
C LYS A 31 10.95 19.95 -8.18
N GLU A 32 12.24 19.66 -8.42
CA GLU A 32 12.86 18.34 -8.22
C GLU A 32 12.73 17.81 -6.77
N PHE A 33 12.83 18.69 -5.77
CA PHE A 33 12.64 18.32 -4.36
C PHE A 33 11.25 17.72 -4.09
N LEU A 34 10.25 18.20 -4.84
CA LEU A 34 8.87 17.77 -4.67
C LEU A 34 8.63 16.38 -5.27
N ALA A 35 9.28 16.07 -6.39
CA ALA A 35 9.28 14.72 -6.95
C ALA A 35 9.82 13.68 -5.96
N PHE A 36 10.89 14.00 -5.22
CA PHE A 36 11.45 13.11 -4.20
C PHE A 36 10.48 12.89 -3.02
N ALA A 37 9.81 13.95 -2.55
CA ALA A 37 8.81 13.85 -1.49
C ALA A 37 7.62 12.95 -1.89
N ILE A 38 7.15 13.07 -3.14
CA ILE A 38 6.07 12.23 -3.69
C ILE A 38 6.45 10.76 -3.72
N ILE A 39 7.68 10.45 -4.13
CA ILE A 39 8.18 9.07 -4.17
C ILE A 39 8.16 8.47 -2.77
N ILE A 40 8.67 9.20 -1.78
CA ILE A 40 8.65 8.76 -0.38
C ILE A 40 7.22 8.53 0.08
N GLU A 41 6.30 9.44 -0.23
CA GLU A 41 4.90 9.31 0.15
C GLU A 41 4.24 8.05 -0.44
N PHE A 42 4.48 7.73 -1.71
CA PHE A 42 3.96 6.50 -2.31
C PHE A 42 4.46 5.24 -1.62
N PHE A 43 5.74 5.19 -1.24
CA PHE A 43 6.26 4.05 -0.47
C PHE A 43 5.66 3.98 0.93
N LEU A 44 5.47 5.11 1.61
CA LEU A 44 4.80 5.15 2.92
C LEU A 44 3.36 4.63 2.83
N ILE A 45 2.60 5.08 1.83
CA ILE A 45 1.24 4.61 1.58
C ILE A 45 1.24 3.10 1.29
N ALA A 46 2.16 2.61 0.45
CA ALA A 46 2.29 1.19 0.14
C ALA A 46 2.57 0.35 1.40
N ILE A 47 3.42 0.82 2.31
CA ILE A 47 3.70 0.16 3.60
C ILE A 47 2.44 0.08 4.46
N VAL A 48 1.67 1.16 4.57
CA VAL A 48 0.41 1.19 5.34
C VAL A 48 -0.59 0.19 4.75
N GLN A 49 -0.76 0.21 3.43
CA GLN A 49 -1.70 -0.69 2.73
C GLN A 49 -1.28 -2.16 2.84
N TYR A 50 0.01 -2.44 2.70
CA TYR A 50 0.58 -3.77 2.90
C TYR A 50 0.30 -4.30 4.31
N THR A 51 0.57 -3.47 5.32
CA THR A 51 0.35 -3.82 6.73
C THR A 51 -1.12 -4.13 7.01
N LEU A 52 -2.05 -3.29 6.52
CA LEU A 52 -3.49 -3.52 6.68
C LEU A 52 -3.94 -4.82 6.03
N ASN A 53 -3.48 -5.13 4.82
CA ASN A 53 -3.87 -6.36 4.13
C ASN A 53 -3.30 -7.62 4.78
N ILE A 54 -2.09 -7.56 5.33
CA ILE A 54 -1.56 -8.65 6.17
C ILE A 54 -2.48 -8.88 7.37
N ILE A 55 -2.82 -7.81 8.09
CA ILE A 55 -3.71 -7.90 9.25
C ILE A 55 -5.06 -8.50 8.83
N LYS A 56 -5.65 -8.05 7.73
CA LYS A 56 -6.91 -8.59 7.19
C LYS A 56 -6.78 -10.06 6.76
N PHE A 57 -5.67 -10.46 6.15
CA PHE A 57 -5.45 -11.83 5.70
C PHE A 57 -5.42 -12.84 6.84
N PHE A 58 -4.81 -12.46 7.97
CA PHE A 58 -4.75 -13.31 9.16
C PHE A 58 -6.02 -13.25 10.02
N ASN A 59 -6.91 -12.29 9.78
CA ASN A 59 -8.18 -12.19 10.50
C ASN A 59 -9.26 -13.09 9.88
N LYS A 60 -9.88 -13.94 10.70
CA LYS A 60 -10.97 -14.85 10.30
C LYS A 60 -12.22 -14.15 9.77
N ASN A 61 -12.42 -12.88 10.12
CA ASN A 61 -13.58 -12.08 9.70
C ASN A 61 -13.47 -11.57 8.25
N TYR A 62 -12.39 -11.85 7.55
CA TYR A 62 -12.18 -11.41 6.17
C TYR A 62 -11.91 -12.59 5.25
N VAL A 63 -12.48 -12.55 4.04
CA VAL A 63 -12.32 -13.61 3.04
C VAL A 63 -10.92 -13.55 2.43
N ARG A 64 -10.26 -14.71 2.33
CA ARG A 64 -8.94 -14.84 1.70
C ARG A 64 -9.08 -15.05 0.19
N THR A 65 -9.37 -13.98 -0.52
CA THR A 65 -9.47 -14.01 -1.99
C THR A 65 -8.11 -14.20 -2.65
N ASP A 66 -8.09 -14.74 -3.87
CA ASP A 66 -6.85 -14.87 -4.64
C ASP A 66 -6.25 -13.50 -4.99
N SER A 67 -7.10 -12.49 -5.23
CA SER A 67 -6.66 -11.10 -5.39
C SER A 67 -5.85 -10.61 -4.18
N ARG A 68 -6.26 -10.93 -2.95
CA ARG A 68 -5.48 -10.57 -1.74
C ARG A 68 -4.15 -11.32 -1.68
N LYS A 69 -4.10 -12.60 -2.09
CA LYS A 69 -2.84 -13.36 -2.12
C LYS A 69 -1.85 -12.75 -3.12
N VAL A 70 -2.32 -12.44 -4.33
CA VAL A 70 -1.51 -11.79 -5.38
C VAL A 70 -1.03 -10.43 -4.92
N TYR A 71 -1.94 -9.61 -4.35
CA TYR A 71 -1.59 -8.32 -3.77
C TYR A 71 -0.49 -8.47 -2.72
N MET A 72 -0.67 -9.36 -1.73
CA MET A 72 0.33 -9.53 -0.67
C MET A 72 1.68 -9.95 -1.23
N PHE A 73 1.73 -10.88 -2.18
CA PHE A 73 2.99 -11.31 -2.80
C PHE A 73 3.74 -10.14 -3.48
N LEU A 74 3.03 -9.38 -4.32
CA LEU A 74 3.62 -8.24 -5.03
C LEU A 74 3.99 -7.09 -4.08
N SER A 75 3.15 -6.82 -3.08
CA SER A 75 3.44 -5.82 -2.05
C SER A 75 4.59 -6.22 -1.14
N THR A 76 4.75 -7.51 -0.82
CA THR A 76 5.93 -8.00 -0.08
C THR A 76 7.20 -7.71 -0.88
N TYR A 77 7.20 -7.99 -2.18
CA TYR A 77 8.34 -7.69 -3.06
C TYR A 77 8.71 -6.20 -3.04
N VAL A 78 7.72 -5.30 -3.15
CA VAL A 78 7.94 -3.85 -3.12
C VAL A 78 8.41 -3.38 -1.74
N VAL A 79 7.70 -3.73 -0.67
CA VAL A 79 7.96 -3.21 0.68
C VAL A 79 9.28 -3.75 1.24
N ILE A 80 9.52 -5.06 1.16
CA ILE A 80 10.77 -5.65 1.65
C ILE A 80 11.94 -5.23 0.76
N GLY A 81 11.75 -5.17 -0.56
CA GLY A 81 12.75 -4.66 -1.49
C GLY A 81 13.17 -3.23 -1.14
N PHE A 82 12.20 -2.35 -0.91
CA PHE A 82 12.45 -0.96 -0.51
C PHE A 82 13.24 -0.86 0.81
N PHE A 83 12.87 -1.64 1.83
CA PHE A 83 13.65 -1.67 3.07
C PHE A 83 15.07 -2.19 2.86
N THR A 84 15.23 -3.22 2.03
CA THR A 84 16.54 -3.80 1.72
C THR A 84 17.43 -2.79 0.98
N TRP A 85 16.86 -2.00 0.08
CA TRP A 85 17.56 -0.90 -0.58
C TRP A 85 18.00 0.18 0.41
N ILE A 86 17.11 0.60 1.34
CA ILE A 86 17.48 1.54 2.41
C ILE A 86 18.67 1.01 3.21
N PHE A 87 18.62 -0.26 3.63
CA PHE A 87 19.72 -0.89 4.35
C PHE A 87 21.00 -0.94 3.52
N ALA A 88 20.94 -1.30 2.23
CA ALA A 88 22.10 -1.31 1.34
C ALA A 88 22.73 0.08 1.19
N CYS A 89 21.91 1.13 1.12
CA CYS A 89 22.36 2.53 1.11
C CYS A 89 23.03 2.93 2.42
N VAL A 90 22.43 2.60 3.57
CA VAL A 90 22.97 2.92 4.90
C VAL A 90 24.31 2.23 5.15
N PHE A 91 24.46 0.97 4.72
CA PHE A 91 25.67 0.18 4.89
C PHE A 91 26.66 0.26 3.72
N TYR A 92 26.43 1.15 2.74
CA TYR A 92 27.29 1.40 1.57
C TYR A 92 27.67 0.14 0.76
N ILE A 93 26.73 -0.78 0.58
CA ILE A 93 26.96 -2.02 -0.18
C ILE A 93 26.82 -1.73 -1.69
N LYS A 94 27.92 -1.31 -2.33
CA LYS A 94 27.96 -0.82 -3.74
C LYS A 94 27.20 -1.70 -4.74
N GLY A 95 27.49 -3.00 -4.81
CA GLY A 95 26.89 -3.88 -5.82
C GLY A 95 25.38 -4.09 -5.67
N LEU A 96 24.86 -4.00 -4.44
CA LEU A 96 23.42 -4.10 -4.18
C LEU A 96 22.71 -2.77 -4.46
N LYS A 97 23.37 -1.64 -4.17
CA LYS A 97 22.82 -0.30 -4.41
C LYS A 97 22.42 -0.11 -5.88
N ASP A 98 23.31 -0.41 -6.82
CA ASP A 98 23.08 -0.15 -8.25
C ASP A 98 21.96 -1.02 -8.83
N ILE A 99 21.88 -2.30 -8.42
CA ILE A 99 20.79 -3.20 -8.80
C ILE A 99 19.46 -2.69 -8.26
N PHE A 100 19.43 -2.26 -7.00
CA PHE A 100 18.21 -1.77 -6.38
C PHE A 100 17.75 -0.42 -6.92
N GLU A 101 18.66 0.44 -7.39
CA GLU A 101 18.30 1.71 -8.02
C GLU A 101 17.44 1.50 -9.28
N ILE A 102 17.74 0.45 -10.07
CA ILE A 102 16.91 0.04 -11.21
C ILE A 102 15.56 -0.52 -10.74
N LEU A 103 15.56 -1.30 -9.65
CA LEU A 103 14.33 -1.87 -9.10
C LEU A 103 13.41 -0.82 -8.49
N VAL A 104 13.94 0.27 -7.94
CA VAL A 104 13.15 1.40 -7.43
C VAL A 104 12.22 1.96 -8.50
N PHE A 105 12.66 2.06 -9.76
CA PHE A 105 11.77 2.47 -10.87
C PHE A 105 10.61 1.51 -11.08
N THR A 106 10.86 0.19 -11.04
CA THR A 106 9.79 -0.80 -11.15
C THR A 106 8.82 -0.71 -9.98
N TRP A 107 9.30 -0.44 -8.77
CA TRP A 107 8.47 -0.27 -7.59
C TRP A 107 7.68 1.03 -7.60
N LEU A 108 8.21 2.09 -8.21
CA LEU A 108 7.54 3.38 -8.36
C LEU A 108 6.30 3.25 -9.25
N ILE A 109 6.35 2.39 -10.27
CA ILE A 109 5.19 2.03 -11.09
C ILE A 109 4.26 1.05 -10.36
N LEU A 110 4.82 0.05 -9.66
CA LEU A 110 4.02 -0.98 -9.00
C LEU A 110 3.25 -0.44 -7.79
N SER A 111 3.79 0.54 -7.06
CA SER A 111 3.21 1.06 -5.82
C SER A 111 1.83 1.69 -6.02
N PRO A 112 1.61 2.61 -6.99
CA PRO A 112 0.27 3.13 -7.29
C PRO A 112 -0.73 2.03 -7.68
N VAL A 113 -0.31 1.04 -8.48
CA VAL A 113 -1.17 -0.09 -8.88
C VAL A 113 -1.59 -0.92 -7.67
N LEU A 114 -0.64 -1.19 -6.77
CA LEU A 114 -0.92 -1.92 -5.54
C LEU A 114 -1.82 -1.12 -4.59
N ILE A 115 -1.62 0.19 -4.48
CA ILE A 115 -2.49 1.07 -3.67
C ILE A 115 -3.94 0.97 -4.18
N LEU A 116 -4.16 1.05 -5.50
CA LEU A 116 -5.49 0.89 -6.10
C LEU A 116 -6.06 -0.52 -5.85
N GLN A 117 -5.27 -1.57 -6.04
CA GLN A 117 -5.70 -2.94 -5.77
C GLN A 117 -6.11 -3.12 -4.29
N SER A 118 -5.34 -2.55 -3.35
CA SER A 118 -5.64 -2.58 -1.92
C SER A 118 -6.96 -1.88 -1.58
N LEU A 119 -7.21 -0.72 -2.21
CA LEU A 119 -8.44 0.04 -2.05
C LEU A 119 -9.64 -0.77 -2.56
N CYS A 120 -9.51 -1.41 -3.73
CA CYS A 120 -10.54 -2.31 -4.26
C CYS A 120 -10.83 -3.46 -3.29
N ILE A 121 -9.79 -4.15 -2.77
CA ILE A 121 -9.95 -5.22 -1.79
C ILE A 121 -10.73 -4.71 -0.56
N SER A 122 -10.37 -3.53 -0.06
CA SER A 122 -11.01 -2.94 1.12
C SER A 122 -12.46 -2.54 0.87
N PHE A 123 -12.80 -2.07 -0.34
CA PHE A 123 -14.17 -1.79 -0.73
C PHE A 123 -15.02 -3.06 -0.80
N PHE A 124 -14.49 -4.15 -1.39
CA PHE A 124 -15.19 -5.45 -1.41
C PHE A 124 -15.38 -6.04 -0.01
N ASP A 125 -14.40 -5.87 0.89
CA ASP A 125 -14.52 -6.28 2.29
C ASP A 125 -15.67 -5.55 3.00
N ALA A 126 -15.84 -4.25 2.75
CA ALA A 126 -16.94 -3.47 3.32
C ALA A 126 -18.29 -3.96 2.82
N LYS A 127 -18.45 -4.12 1.50
CA LYS A 127 -19.67 -4.63 0.87
C LYS A 127 -20.06 -6.01 1.39
N ASN A 128 -19.10 -6.92 1.52
CA ASN A 128 -19.38 -8.28 2.02
C ASN A 128 -19.87 -8.29 3.48
N LYS A 129 -19.38 -7.36 4.32
CA LYS A 129 -19.87 -7.25 5.70
C LYS A 129 -21.30 -6.72 5.76
N GLU A 130 -21.65 -5.75 4.92
CA GLU A 130 -23.01 -5.20 4.84
C GLU A 130 -24.02 -6.29 4.45
N VAL A 131 -23.73 -7.06 3.40
CA VAL A 131 -24.59 -8.17 2.94
C VAL A 131 -24.78 -9.24 4.03
N ILE A 132 -23.73 -9.57 4.79
CA ILE A 132 -23.83 -10.53 5.90
C ILE A 132 -24.72 -9.97 7.03
N SER A 133 -24.61 -8.67 7.34
CA SER A 133 -25.45 -8.05 8.37
C SER A 133 -26.92 -7.92 7.98
N GLU A 134 -27.22 -7.67 6.71
CA GLU A 134 -28.61 -7.62 6.20
C GLU A 134 -29.27 -9.00 6.26
N ASN A 135 -28.55 -10.07 5.90
CA ASN A 135 -29.07 -11.45 5.94
C ASN A 135 -29.28 -12.01 7.37
N ILE A 136 -28.68 -11.40 8.40
CA ILE A 136 -28.89 -11.79 9.80
C ILE A 136 -30.12 -11.09 10.40
N ASN A 137 -30.51 -9.94 9.84
CA ASN A 137 -31.59 -9.10 10.35
C ASN A 137 -32.94 -9.29 9.61
N ASN A 138 -32.99 -10.15 8.59
CA ASN A 138 -34.20 -10.61 7.89
C ASN A 138 -34.51 -12.05 8.25
#